data_AF-U2FTL1-F1
#
_entry.id   AF-U2FTL1-F1
#
_cell.length_a   1.000
_cell.length_b   1.000
_cell.length_c   1.000
_cell.angle_alpha   90.00
_cell.angle_beta   90.00
_cell.angle_gamma   90.00
#
_symmetry.space_group_name_H-M   'P 1'
#
loop_
_entity.id
_entity.type
_entity.pdbx_description
1 polymer ?
#
loop_
_entity_poly.entity_id
_entity_poly.type
_entity_poly.pdbx_seq_one_letter_code
_entity_poly.pdbx_strand_id
1 'polypeptide(L)'
;MRHPRDRVAERDRLLADAVRLLNRSALLLAGSVLADSGVEHYRGTFHNRAMLAPLAMSTLSVIASVHGHADDTPARHRLRDAVHVASAAVGVAGAAFHLYNVTKRPGGFSWHNLFYGAPLGAPFALLLAGALGAAGERLRASPAAPSAPASNSANGAPSGAP
;
A
#
# COMPACT_ATOMS: atom_id res chain seq x y z
N MET A 1 -8.64 -1.16 -35.31
CA MET A 1 -7.84 -2.08 -34.46
C MET A 1 -6.59 -1.35 -34.01
N ARG A 2 -6.34 -1.15 -32.70
CA ARG A 2 -5.12 -0.50 -32.20
C ARG A 2 -3.91 -1.41 -32.38
N HIS A 3 -2.74 -0.86 -32.72
CA HIS A 3 -1.54 -1.65 -32.95
C HIS A 3 -1.05 -2.28 -31.63
N PRO A 4 -0.48 -3.51 -31.61
CA PRO A 4 -0.01 -4.15 -30.37
C PRO A 4 0.96 -3.29 -29.54
N ARG A 5 1.76 -2.45 -30.20
CA ARG A 5 2.69 -1.49 -29.56
C ARG A 5 1.96 -0.42 -28.77
N ASP A 6 0.84 0.09 -29.28
CA ASP A 6 0.03 1.12 -28.61
C ASP A 6 -0.57 0.58 -27.31
N ARG A 7 -1.00 -0.69 -27.32
CA ARG A 7 -1.56 -1.36 -26.12
C ARG A 7 -0.53 -1.56 -25.01
N VAL A 8 0.73 -1.85 -25.37
CA VAL A 8 1.82 -1.98 -24.40
C VAL A 8 2.14 -0.63 -23.78
N ALA A 9 2.29 0.42 -24.61
CA ALA A 9 2.56 1.76 -24.13
C ALA A 9 1.42 2.33 -23.24
N GLU A 10 0.16 2.06 -23.61
CA GLU A 10 -1.02 2.44 -22.81
C GLU A 10 -1.03 1.73 -21.46
N ARG A 11 -0.76 0.41 -21.44
CA ARG A 11 -0.67 -0.37 -20.20
C ARG A 11 0.43 0.15 -19.28
N ASP A 12 1.62 0.41 -19.81
CA ASP A 12 2.76 0.84 -19.00
C ASP A 12 2.51 2.22 -18.37
N ARG A 13 1.82 3.12 -19.08
CA ARG A 13 1.33 4.40 -18.53
C ARG A 13 0.31 4.20 -17.41
N LEU A 14 -0.69 3.34 -17.62
CA LEU A 14 -1.71 3.04 -16.61
C LEU A 14 -1.10 2.42 -15.35
N LEU A 15 -0.11 1.53 -15.48
CA LEU A 15 0.62 0.96 -14.36
C LEU A 15 1.39 2.04 -13.59
N ALA A 16 2.09 2.94 -14.29
CA ALA A 16 2.80 4.04 -13.66
C ALA A 16 1.84 5.00 -12.92
N ASP A 17 0.68 5.30 -13.50
CA ASP A 17 -0.36 6.12 -12.85
C ASP A 17 -0.94 5.44 -11.61
N ALA A 18 -1.22 4.13 -11.69
CA ALA A 18 -1.70 3.35 -10.56
C ALA A 18 -0.69 3.34 -9.40
N VAL A 19 0.59 3.11 -9.71
CA VAL A 19 1.67 3.16 -8.70
C VAL A 19 1.78 4.54 -8.06
N ARG A 20 1.71 5.62 -8.85
CA ARG A 20 1.72 6.99 -8.32
C ARG A 20 0.52 7.28 -7.43
N LEU A 21 -0.67 6.82 -7.81
CA LEU A 21 -1.89 6.97 -7.02
C LEU A 21 -1.76 6.25 -5.67
N LEU A 22 -1.31 4.99 -5.69
CA LEU A 22 -1.10 4.19 -4.47
C LEU A 22 -0.10 4.84 -3.52
N ASN A 23 1.03 5.37 -4.03
CA ASN A 23 2.00 6.09 -3.22
C ASN A 23 1.42 7.36 -2.61
N ARG A 24 0.61 8.12 -3.35
CA ARG A 24 -0.06 9.32 -2.82
C ARG A 24 -1.10 8.97 -1.76
N SER A 25 -1.89 7.93 -1.96
CA SER A 25 -2.85 7.45 -0.97
C SER A 25 -2.15 6.97 0.31
N ALA A 26 -1.06 6.21 0.17
CA ALA A 26 -0.24 5.77 1.29
C ALA A 26 0.37 6.97 2.05
N LEU A 27 0.89 7.97 1.33
CA LEU A 27 1.43 9.20 1.89
C LEU A 27 0.38 9.97 2.70
N LEU A 28 -0.81 10.18 2.13
CA LEU A 28 -1.89 10.92 2.79
C LEU A 28 -2.36 10.23 4.08
N LEU A 29 -2.56 8.91 4.02
CA LEU A 29 -2.97 8.14 5.18
C LEU A 29 -1.88 8.11 6.26
N ALA A 30 -0.63 7.82 5.89
CA ALA A 30 0.49 7.80 6.84
C ALA A 30 0.72 9.18 7.46
N GLY A 31 0.62 10.26 6.66
CA GLY A 31 0.71 11.63 7.14
C GLY A 31 -0.42 11.99 8.10
N SER A 32 -1.65 11.58 7.80
CA SER A 32 -2.80 11.76 8.71
C SER A 32 -2.59 11.03 10.04
N VAL A 33 -2.11 9.77 10.00
CA VAL A 33 -1.79 9.01 11.21
C VAL A 33 -0.69 9.69 12.01
N LEU A 34 0.39 10.14 11.35
CA LEU A 34 1.49 10.83 12.02
C LEU A 34 1.02 12.12 12.71
N ALA A 35 0.17 12.90 12.05
CA ALA A 35 -0.36 14.14 12.63
C ALA A 35 -1.27 13.85 13.83
N ASP A 36 -2.26 12.97 13.66
CA ASP A 36 -3.25 12.64 14.69
C ASP A 36 -2.59 11.95 15.90
N SER A 37 -1.82 10.89 15.64
CA SER A 37 -1.11 10.15 16.69
C SER A 37 -0.01 11.00 17.33
N GLY A 38 0.61 11.91 16.60
CA GLY A 38 1.62 12.83 17.14
C GLY A 38 1.02 13.81 18.15
N VAL A 39 -0.13 14.41 17.83
CA VAL A 39 -0.86 15.29 18.75
C VAL A 39 -1.32 14.51 19.98
N GLU A 40 -1.89 13.33 19.78
CA GLU A 40 -2.35 12.49 20.89
C GLU A 40 -1.17 12.04 21.77
N HIS A 41 -0.04 11.65 21.18
CA HIS A 41 1.16 11.25 21.92
C HIS A 41 1.84 12.41 22.67
N TYR A 42 1.76 13.63 22.13
CA TYR A 42 2.22 14.83 22.82
C TYR A 42 1.32 15.20 24.01
N ARG A 43 0.00 15.04 23.88
CA ARG A 43 -0.97 15.38 24.94
C ARG A 43 -1.11 14.27 25.99
N GLY A 44 -0.89 13.01 25.62
CA GLY A 44 -1.13 11.84 26.45
C GLY A 44 0.10 11.37 27.23
N THR A 45 -0.11 10.89 28.45
CA THR A 45 0.93 10.23 29.28
C THR A 45 0.92 8.72 29.04
N PHE A 46 1.54 8.30 27.94
CA PHE A 46 1.64 6.88 27.61
C PHE A 46 2.72 6.17 28.41
N HIS A 47 2.32 5.14 29.15
CA HIS A 47 3.23 4.32 29.93
C HIS A 47 3.84 3.18 29.10
N ASN A 48 3.15 2.76 28.02
CA ASN A 48 3.59 1.68 27.16
C ASN A 48 4.43 2.22 25.99
N ARG A 49 5.72 1.87 25.97
CA ARG A 49 6.66 2.24 24.90
C ARG A 49 6.27 1.70 23.52
N ALA A 50 5.46 0.63 23.45
CA ALA A 50 4.96 0.10 22.19
C ALA A 50 4.13 1.13 21.39
N MET A 51 3.62 2.18 22.04
CA MET A 51 2.88 3.26 21.38
C MET A 51 3.75 4.22 20.57
N LEU A 52 5.07 4.10 20.65
CA LEU A 52 6.00 4.80 19.74
C LEU A 52 6.08 4.11 18.37
N ALA A 53 5.75 2.81 18.28
CA ALA A 53 5.87 2.06 17.03
C ALA A 53 4.98 2.62 15.90
N PRO A 54 3.69 2.99 16.14
CA PRO A 54 2.88 3.67 15.14
C PRO A 54 3.49 4.99 14.64
N LEU A 55 4.10 5.78 15.52
CA LEU A 55 4.71 7.08 15.17
C LEU A 55 5.96 6.92 14.31
N ALA A 56 6.81 5.95 14.67
CA ALA A 56 7.99 5.60 13.88
C ALA A 56 7.57 5.05 12.50
N MET A 57 6.63 4.11 12.46
CA MET A 57 6.20 3.49 11.20
C MET A 57 5.39 4.42 10.30
N SER A 58 4.60 5.35 10.84
CA SER A 58 3.92 6.36 10.02
C SER A 58 4.92 7.33 9.41
N THR A 59 5.92 7.78 10.17
CA THR A 59 7.02 8.63 9.68
C THR A 59 7.81 7.92 8.57
N LEU A 60 8.23 6.67 8.80
CA LEU A 60 8.94 5.89 7.79
C LEU A 60 8.08 5.66 6.54
N SER A 61 6.78 5.40 6.69
CA SER A 61 5.87 5.22 5.57
C SER A 61 5.69 6.52 4.77
N VAL A 62 5.65 7.69 5.41
CA VAL A 62 5.65 9.00 4.74
C VAL A 62 6.92 9.14 3.89
N ILE A 63 8.09 8.91 4.50
CA ILE A 63 9.38 9.01 3.80
C ILE A 63 9.45 8.04 2.62
N ALA A 64 9.06 6.77 2.82
CA ALA A 64 9.03 5.75 1.77
C ALA A 64 8.07 6.11 0.64
N SER A 65 6.90 6.69 0.95
CA SER A 65 5.90 7.10 -0.04
C SER A 65 6.35 8.33 -0.84
N VAL A 66 6.98 9.32 -0.19
CA VAL A 66 7.57 10.48 -0.88
C VAL A 66 8.69 10.03 -1.81
N HIS A 67 9.61 9.19 -1.31
CA HIS A 67 10.70 8.65 -2.11
C HIS A 67 10.16 7.81 -3.28
N GLY A 68 9.17 6.95 -3.04
CA GLY A 68 8.51 6.16 -4.08
C GLY A 68 7.68 6.99 -5.05
N HIS A 69 7.24 8.20 -4.70
CA HIS A 69 6.56 9.10 -5.63
C HIS A 69 7.53 9.73 -6.64
N ALA A 70 8.74 10.08 -6.19
CA ALA A 70 9.79 10.66 -7.02
C ALA A 70 10.62 9.62 -7.78
N ASP A 71 10.46 8.33 -7.46
CA ASP A 71 11.19 7.24 -8.12
C ASP A 71 10.46 6.71 -9.36
N ASP A 72 11.08 6.89 -10.52
CA ASP A 72 10.62 6.36 -11.82
C ASP A 72 11.18 4.96 -12.12
N THR A 73 11.96 4.37 -11.22
CA THR A 73 12.51 3.03 -11.41
C THR A 73 11.37 2.00 -11.50
N PRO A 74 11.31 1.20 -12.57
CA PRO A 74 10.27 0.19 -12.72
C PRO A 74 10.48 -1.03 -11.80
N ALA A 75 11.62 -1.12 -11.11
CA ALA A 75 11.94 -2.23 -10.23
C ALA A 75 11.44 -2.00 -8.79
N ARG A 76 11.26 -3.12 -8.08
CA ARG A 76 10.90 -3.12 -6.66
C ARG A 76 12.07 -2.66 -5.78
N HIS A 77 11.87 -1.65 -4.96
CA HIS A 77 12.78 -1.24 -3.91
C HIS A 77 12.46 -1.97 -2.60
N ARG A 78 13.29 -2.97 -2.28
CA ARG A 78 13.07 -3.89 -1.15
C ARG A 78 12.89 -3.17 0.19
N LEU A 79 13.62 -2.08 0.42
CA LEU A 79 13.49 -1.32 1.67
C LEU A 79 12.15 -0.59 1.79
N ARG A 80 11.63 0.04 0.72
CA ARG A 80 10.33 0.73 0.74
C ARG A 80 9.23 -0.27 1.01
N ASP A 81 9.29 -1.41 0.31
CA ASP A 81 8.35 -2.50 0.52
C ASP A 81 8.37 -3.01 1.95
N ALA A 82 9.56 -3.24 2.51
CA ALA A 82 9.72 -3.69 3.89
C ALA A 82 9.12 -2.66 4.88
N VAL A 83 9.33 -1.36 4.65
CA VAL A 83 8.70 -0.30 5.44
C VAL A 83 7.18 -0.38 5.36
N HIS A 84 6.61 -0.46 4.15
CA HIS A 84 5.16 -0.53 3.96
C HIS A 84 4.54 -1.80 4.59
N VAL A 85 5.18 -2.96 4.43
CA VAL A 85 4.75 -4.21 5.07
C VAL A 85 4.84 -4.11 6.59
N ALA A 86 5.91 -3.55 7.13
CA ALA A 86 6.05 -3.33 8.57
C ALA A 86 4.99 -2.35 9.09
N SER A 87 4.68 -1.29 8.36
CA SER A 87 3.62 -0.33 8.72
C SER A 87 2.25 -1.02 8.74
N ALA A 88 1.98 -1.88 7.75
CA ALA A 88 0.78 -2.70 7.74
C ALA A 88 0.71 -3.62 8.97
N ALA A 89 1.79 -4.32 9.29
CA ALA A 89 1.85 -5.21 10.45
C ALA A 89 1.63 -4.47 11.78
N VAL A 90 2.25 -3.29 11.95
CA VAL A 90 2.02 -2.44 13.13
C VAL A 90 0.58 -1.93 13.18
N GLY A 91 -0.01 -1.58 12.03
CA GLY A 91 -1.43 -1.22 11.93
C GLY A 91 -2.36 -2.35 12.37
N VAL A 92 -2.11 -3.60 11.94
CA VAL A 92 -2.87 -4.78 12.41
C VAL A 92 -2.73 -4.96 13.92
N ALA A 93 -1.49 -4.94 14.43
CA ALA A 93 -1.24 -5.13 15.85
C ALA A 93 -1.93 -4.03 16.70
N GLY A 94 -1.85 -2.77 16.26
CA GLY A 94 -2.53 -1.64 16.88
C GLY A 94 -4.05 -1.77 16.82
N ALA A 95 -4.62 -2.18 15.68
CA ALA A 95 -6.06 -2.36 15.54
C ALA A 95 -6.56 -3.47 16.46
N ALA A 96 -5.85 -4.60 16.53
CA ALA A 96 -6.16 -5.69 17.45
C ALA A 96 -6.06 -5.25 18.92
N PHE A 97 -5.01 -4.51 19.28
CA PHE A 97 -4.82 -3.97 20.63
C PHE A 97 -5.96 -3.02 21.03
N HIS A 98 -6.33 -2.09 20.14
CA HIS A 98 -7.43 -1.16 20.38
C HIS A 98 -8.77 -1.89 20.45
N LEU A 99 -9.02 -2.84 19.55
CA LEU A 99 -10.24 -3.63 19.51
C LEU A 99 -10.42 -4.42 20.81
N TYR A 100 -9.37 -5.09 21.27
CA TYR A 100 -9.35 -5.78 22.55
C TYR A 100 -9.70 -4.81 23.69
N ASN A 101 -9.09 -3.62 23.74
CA ASN A 101 -9.35 -2.63 24.78
C ASN A 101 -10.77 -2.05 24.73
N VAL A 102 -11.39 -1.89 23.56
CA VAL A 102 -12.80 -1.50 23.43
C VAL A 102 -13.70 -2.49 24.16
N THR A 103 -13.44 -3.81 24.02
CA THR A 103 -14.24 -4.85 24.70
C THR A 103 -14.11 -4.84 26.22
N LYS A 104 -13.04 -4.23 26.75
CA LYS A 104 -12.80 -4.13 28.20
C LYS A 104 -13.37 -2.85 28.83
N ARG A 105 -13.80 -1.89 28.02
CA ARG A 105 -14.37 -0.63 28.52
C ARG A 105 -15.88 -0.78 28.79
N PRO A 106 -16.42 -0.10 29.82
CA PRO A 106 -17.86 0.02 30.01
C PRO A 106 -18.53 0.58 28.74
N GLY A 107 -19.65 -0.02 28.33
CA GLY A 107 -20.35 0.34 27.09
C GLY A 107 -19.81 -0.33 25.82
N GLY A 108 -18.76 -1.15 25.89
CA GLY A 108 -18.29 -2.01 24.80
C GLY A 108 -18.14 -1.27 23.46
N PHE A 109 -18.74 -1.82 22.40
CA PHE A 109 -18.76 -1.24 21.05
C PHE A 109 -19.75 -0.08 20.91
N SER A 110 -19.52 1.01 21.63
CA SER A 110 -20.22 2.27 21.42
C SER A 110 -19.44 3.17 20.47
N TRP A 111 -20.13 4.05 19.74
CA TRP A 111 -19.49 5.10 18.93
C TRP A 111 -18.51 5.94 19.76
N HIS A 112 -18.86 6.19 21.02
CA HIS A 112 -17.99 6.90 21.94
C HIS A 112 -16.67 6.13 22.18
N ASN A 113 -16.73 4.83 22.49
CA ASN A 113 -15.54 4.04 22.76
C ASN A 113 -14.67 3.82 21.50
N LEU A 114 -15.29 3.75 20.32
CA LEU A 114 -14.60 3.55 19.05
C LEU A 114 -13.72 4.74 18.65
N PHE A 115 -14.20 5.96 18.93
CA PHE A 115 -13.55 7.20 18.50
C PHE A 115 -12.81 7.93 19.63
N TYR A 116 -13.38 7.95 20.84
CA TYR A 116 -12.85 8.71 21.98
C TYR A 116 -12.27 7.83 23.09
N GLY A 117 -12.53 6.51 23.07
CA GLY A 117 -12.05 5.58 24.08
C GLY A 117 -10.71 4.92 23.70
N ALA A 118 -10.76 4.03 22.72
CA ALA A 118 -9.57 3.39 22.13
C ALA A 118 -9.60 3.68 20.62
N PRO A 119 -8.96 4.76 20.15
CA PRO A 119 -9.17 5.27 18.80
C PRO A 119 -8.74 4.25 17.75
N LEU A 120 -9.70 3.62 17.06
CA LEU A 120 -9.41 2.60 16.05
C LEU A 120 -8.98 3.21 14.70
N GLY A 121 -9.29 4.47 14.46
CA GLY A 121 -9.03 5.14 13.18
C GLY A 121 -7.55 5.13 12.79
N ALA A 122 -6.67 5.61 13.68
CA ALA A 122 -5.23 5.68 13.44
C ALA A 122 -4.59 4.32 13.09
N PRO A 123 -4.80 3.21 13.84
CA PRO A 123 -4.20 1.93 13.46
C PRO A 123 -4.74 1.35 12.15
N PHE A 124 -6.05 1.51 11.85
CA PHE A 124 -6.59 1.09 10.55
C PHE A 124 -6.06 1.93 9.38
N ALA A 125 -5.91 3.24 9.56
CA ALA A 125 -5.31 4.10 8.56
C ALA A 125 -3.85 3.74 8.30
N LEU A 126 -3.07 3.38 9.35
CA LEU A 126 -1.70 2.92 9.20
C LEU A 126 -1.62 1.57 8.47
N LEU A 127 -2.54 0.65 8.78
CA LEU A 127 -2.69 -0.61 8.06
C LEU A 127 -2.92 -0.35 6.57
N LEU A 128 -3.89 0.51 6.23
CA LEU A 128 -4.22 0.81 4.85
C LEU A 128 -3.07 1.53 4.13
N ALA A 129 -2.38 2.47 4.80
CA ALA A 129 -1.21 3.14 4.25
C ALA A 129 -0.12 2.14 3.86
N GLY A 130 0.20 1.21 4.77
CA GLY A 130 1.16 0.14 4.52
C GLY A 130 0.72 -0.80 3.39
N ALA A 131 -0.55 -1.21 3.38
CA ALA A 131 -1.07 -2.10 2.34
C ALA A 131 -1.01 -1.47 0.94
N LEU A 132 -1.40 -0.20 0.81
CA LEU A 132 -1.39 0.53 -0.47
C LEU A 132 0.04 0.77 -0.96
N GLY A 133 0.97 1.16 -0.07
CA GLY A 133 2.38 1.33 -0.45
C GLY A 133 3.03 0.02 -0.89
N ALA A 134 2.78 -1.08 -0.18
CA ALA A 134 3.27 -2.40 -0.57
C ALA A 134 2.64 -2.88 -1.90
N ALA A 135 1.37 -2.58 -2.15
CA ALA A 135 0.74 -2.86 -3.43
C ALA A 135 1.40 -2.07 -4.58
N GLY A 136 1.72 -0.80 -4.37
CA GLY A 136 2.45 0.02 -5.35
C GLY A 136 3.82 -0.58 -5.69
N GLU A 137 4.56 -1.03 -4.68
CA GLU A 137 5.88 -1.63 -4.85
C GLU A 137 5.83 -3.01 -5.57
N ARG A 138 4.77 -3.79 -5.33
CA ARG A 138 4.51 -5.04 -6.06
C ARG A 138 4.06 -4.82 -7.51
N LEU A 139 3.32 -3.76 -7.78
CA LEU A 139 2.94 -3.39 -9.15
C LEU A 139 4.16 -2.98 -9.99
N ARG A 140 5.14 -2.28 -9.40
CA ARG A 140 6.44 -2.04 -10.05
C ARG A 140 7.09 -3.35 -10.46
N ALA A 141 7.12 -4.35 -9.58
CA ALA A 141 7.72 -5.65 -9.83
C ALA A 141 7.04 -6.52 -10.90
N SER A 142 5.84 -6.15 -11.38
CA SER A 142 5.05 -7.00 -12.27
C SER A 142 5.61 -6.95 -13.70
N PRO A 143 6.03 -8.07 -14.30
CA PRO A 143 6.55 -8.08 -15.66
C PRO A 143 5.48 -7.62 -16.65
N ALA A 144 5.88 -6.83 -17.65
CA ALA A 144 5.14 -6.72 -18.89
C ALA A 144 4.91 -8.14 -19.44
N ALA A 145 3.66 -8.63 -19.43
CA ALA A 145 3.35 -9.98 -19.91
C ALA A 145 4.02 -10.23 -21.28
N PRO A 146 4.72 -11.37 -21.47
CA PRO A 146 5.33 -11.68 -22.75
C PRO A 146 4.25 -11.73 -23.83
N SER A 147 4.40 -10.93 -24.88
CA SER A 147 3.57 -11.04 -26.08
C SER A 147 3.61 -12.49 -26.56
N ALA A 148 2.45 -13.16 -26.63
CA ALA A 148 2.34 -14.52 -27.13
C ALA A 148 3.11 -14.64 -28.46
N PRO A 149 3.92 -15.70 -28.66
CA PRO A 149 4.63 -15.88 -29.91
C PRO A 149 3.62 -15.93 -31.05
N ALA A 150 3.86 -15.13 -32.10
CA ALA A 150 3.02 -15.14 -33.30
C ALA A 150 2.92 -16.58 -33.81
N SER A 151 1.72 -17.16 -33.79
CA SER A 151 1.44 -18.44 -34.41
C SER A 151 1.82 -18.34 -35.89
N ASN A 152 2.84 -19.10 -36.29
CA ASN A 152 3.33 -19.16 -37.65
C ASN A 152 2.28 -19.82 -38.55
N SER A 153 1.37 -19.03 -39.12
CA SER A 153 0.40 -19.48 -40.12
C SER A 153 1.07 -19.58 -41.49
N ALA A 154 1.91 -20.59 -41.69
CA ALA A 154 2.46 -20.92 -43.00
C ALA A 154 2.77 -22.42 -43.10
N ASN A 155 1.74 -23.25 -43.13
CA ASN A 155 1.81 -24.60 -43.67
C ASN A 155 0.46 -24.92 -44.31
N GLY A 156 0.41 -24.81 -45.63
CA GLY A 156 -0.81 -25.03 -46.41
C GLY A 156 -0.60 -24.77 -47.88
N ALA A 157 0.29 -25.52 -48.54
CA ALA A 157 0.27 -25.67 -49.99
C ALA A 157 -0.16 -27.10 -50.31
N PRO A 158 -1.22 -27.31 -51.12
CA PRO A 158 -1.72 -28.65 -51.42
C PRO A 158 -0.83 -29.35 -52.44
N SER A 159 -0.55 -30.64 -52.18
CA SER A 159 0.05 -31.55 -53.15
C SER A 159 -0.94 -31.81 -54.29
N GLY A 160 -0.64 -31.33 -55.49
CA GLY A 160 -1.33 -31.69 -56.72
C GLY A 160 -0.36 -32.41 -57.67
N ALA A 161 -0.44 -33.73 -57.70
CA ALA A 161 -0.06 -34.55 -58.86
C ALA A 161 -1.32 -34.71 -59.75
N PRO A 162 -1.20 -35.09 -61.03
CA PRO A 162 -0.73 -36.45 -61.39
C PRO A 162 0.60 -36.49 -62.14
#